data_AF-A0A951TIZ9-F1
#
_entry.id   AF-A0A951TIZ9-F1
#
_cell.length_a   1.000
_cell.length_b   1.000
_cell.length_c   1.000
_cell.angle_alpha   90.00
_cell.angle_beta   90.00
_cell.angle_gamma   90.00
#
_symmetry.space_group_name_H-M   'P 1'
#
loop_
_entity.id
_entity.type
_entity.pdbx_description
1 polymer ?
#
loop_
_entity_poly.entity_id
_entity_poly.type
_entity_poly.pdbx_seq_one_letter_code
_entity_poly.pdbx_strand_id
1 'polypeptide(L)'
;MENLKRNGFLILEAIFLSALFLFALVLDGASAVSLSWQFYLAMGFLALLLTLPSFLSSQRKQTLWLFLSFSFGLFTLHFLAVSPVKPFMRFHRDIGNGMATQEVQHLFSQHFPKDGRFRQPRLSLGVGIPFDARYGTDVTDTPTQSFHYILDPADGRFNSETLTVYFKNGRVVGNEYLSD
;
A
#
# COMPACT_ATOMS: atom_id res chain seq x y z
N MET A 1 -19.06 31.72 -27.95
CA MET A 1 -19.57 31.10 -26.70
C MET A 1 -19.29 29.60 -26.59
N GLU A 2 -19.34 28.84 -27.68
CA GLU A 2 -19.17 27.38 -27.67
C GLU A 2 -17.77 26.91 -27.19
N ASN A 3 -16.70 27.57 -27.64
CA ASN A 3 -15.33 27.30 -27.17
C ASN A 3 -15.13 27.55 -25.66
N LEU A 4 -15.85 28.52 -25.08
CA LEU A 4 -15.74 28.83 -23.65
C LEU A 4 -16.39 27.72 -22.80
N LYS A 5 -17.59 27.26 -23.19
CA LYS A 5 -18.26 26.13 -22.54
C LYS A 5 -17.43 24.85 -22.67
N ARG A 6 -16.88 24.62 -23.86
CA ARG A 6 -16.00 23.50 -24.18
C ARG A 6 -14.76 23.45 -23.28
N ASN A 7 -14.06 24.57 -23.09
CA ASN A 7 -12.91 24.62 -22.21
C ASN A 7 -13.30 24.49 -20.73
N GLY A 8 -14.47 25.02 -20.34
CA GLY A 8 -15.01 24.88 -18.99
C GLY A 8 -15.17 23.42 -18.56
N PHE A 9 -15.73 22.56 -19.42
CA PHE A 9 -15.87 21.12 -19.12
C PHE A 9 -14.52 20.43 -18.92
N LEU A 10 -13.51 20.73 -19.75
CA LEU A 10 -12.17 20.14 -19.61
C LEU A 10 -11.47 20.56 -18.33
N ILE A 11 -11.60 21.83 -17.93
CA ILE A 11 -11.04 22.33 -16.68
C ILE A 11 -11.72 21.63 -15.50
N LEU A 12 -13.04 21.47 -15.55
CA LEU A 12 -13.80 20.78 -14.50
C LEU A 12 -13.39 19.30 -14.39
N GLU A 13 -13.23 18.59 -15.50
CA GLU A 13 -12.70 17.21 -15.53
C GLU A 13 -11.31 17.13 -14.91
N ALA A 14 -10.42 18.03 -15.28
CA ALA A 14 -9.06 18.07 -14.74
C ALA A 14 -9.07 18.30 -13.22
N ILE A 15 -9.94 19.18 -12.71
CA ILE A 15 -10.11 19.41 -11.27
C ILE A 15 -10.61 18.14 -10.57
N PHE A 16 -11.64 17.48 -11.10
CA PHE A 16 -12.19 16.26 -10.51
C PHE A 16 -11.18 15.11 -10.52
N LEU A 17 -10.47 14.90 -11.63
CA LEU A 17 -9.42 13.87 -11.70
C LEU A 17 -8.25 14.18 -10.77
N SER A 18 -7.89 15.47 -10.61
CA SER A 18 -6.86 15.88 -9.65
C SER A 18 -7.30 15.62 -8.21
N ALA A 19 -8.54 15.97 -7.87
CA ALA A 19 -9.11 15.69 -6.55
C ALA A 19 -9.18 14.18 -6.27
N LEU A 20 -9.61 13.39 -7.26
CA LEU A 20 -9.63 11.94 -7.18
C LEU A 20 -8.22 11.35 -7.02
N PHE A 21 -7.21 11.91 -7.70
CA PHE A 21 -5.82 11.50 -7.55
C PHE A 21 -5.25 11.83 -6.17
N LEU A 22 -5.55 13.02 -5.63
CA LEU A 22 -5.16 13.40 -4.27
C LEU A 22 -5.82 12.48 -3.23
N PHE A 23 -7.10 12.13 -3.43
CA PHE A 23 -7.78 11.14 -2.61
C PHE A 23 -7.10 9.77 -2.68
N ALA A 24 -6.71 9.33 -3.88
CA ALA A 24 -5.92 8.12 -4.10
C ALA A 24 -4.61 8.13 -3.30
N LEU A 25 -3.90 9.27 -3.33
CA LEU A 25 -2.62 9.47 -2.67
C LEU A 25 -2.77 9.42 -1.14
N VAL A 26 -3.83 10.02 -0.58
CA VAL A 26 -4.12 9.96 0.86
C VAL A 26 -4.43 8.52 1.29
N LEU A 27 -5.29 7.81 0.56
CA LEU A 27 -5.60 6.41 0.86
C LEU A 27 -4.34 5.52 0.76
N ASP A 28 -3.52 5.75 -0.26
CA ASP A 28 -2.28 5.01 -0.46
C ASP A 28 -1.23 5.32 0.61
N GLY A 29 -1.16 6.56 1.08
CA GLY A 29 -0.33 6.94 2.22
C GLY A 29 -0.78 6.26 3.51
N ALA A 30 -2.09 6.11 3.73
CA ALA A 30 -2.63 5.53 4.96
C ALA A 30 -2.59 4.00 4.98
N SER A 31 -2.86 3.32 3.86
CA SER A 31 -3.09 1.87 3.85
C SER A 31 -2.43 1.14 2.68
N ALA A 32 -1.54 1.80 1.95
CA ALA A 32 -0.83 1.25 0.78
C ALA A 32 -1.74 0.52 -0.22
N VAL A 33 -2.95 1.06 -0.45
CA VAL A 33 -3.97 0.46 -1.32
C VAL A 33 -3.49 0.24 -2.76
N SER A 34 -2.47 0.96 -3.22
CA SER A 34 -1.81 0.71 -4.52
C SER A 34 -1.12 -0.65 -4.63
N LEU A 35 -1.00 -1.41 -3.54
CA LEU A 35 -0.53 -2.80 -3.58
C LEU A 35 -1.64 -3.80 -3.97
N SER A 36 -2.89 -3.34 -4.13
CA SER A 36 -4.05 -4.13 -4.54
C SER A 36 -4.47 -3.78 -5.96
N TRP A 37 -4.70 -4.79 -6.81
CA TRP A 37 -5.19 -4.56 -8.18
C TRP A 37 -6.63 -4.03 -8.20
N GLN A 38 -7.45 -4.41 -7.22
CA GLN A 38 -8.84 -3.95 -7.08
C GLN A 38 -8.90 -2.42 -6.91
N PHE A 39 -7.93 -1.82 -6.23
CA PHE A 39 -7.84 -0.37 -6.10
C PHE A 39 -7.68 0.33 -7.46
N TYR A 40 -6.81 -0.17 -8.34
CA TYR A 40 -6.63 0.40 -9.67
C TYR A 40 -7.90 0.30 -10.52
N LEU A 41 -8.62 -0.83 -10.44
CA LEU A 41 -9.88 -0.98 -11.16
C LEU A 41 -10.95 -0.04 -10.63
N ALA A 42 -11.09 0.09 -9.31
CA ALA A 42 -12.05 1.00 -8.71
C ALA A 42 -11.77 2.46 -9.13
N MET A 43 -10.52 2.89 -9.01
CA MET A 43 -10.12 4.26 -9.36
C MET A 43 -10.19 4.53 -10.87
N GLY A 44 -9.80 3.55 -11.70
CA GLY A 44 -9.94 3.61 -13.15
C GLY A 44 -11.39 3.67 -13.58
N PHE A 45 -12.28 2.90 -12.94
CA PHE A 45 -13.72 2.93 -13.19
C PHE A 45 -14.33 4.29 -12.82
N LEU A 46 -13.98 4.85 -11.65
CA LEU A 46 -14.41 6.20 -11.26
C LEU A 46 -13.95 7.27 -12.24
N ALA A 47 -12.68 7.24 -12.67
CA ALA A 47 -12.17 8.17 -13.67
C ALA A 47 -12.85 8.00 -15.04
N LEU A 48 -13.18 6.75 -15.42
CA LEU A 48 -13.93 6.48 -16.64
C LEU A 48 -15.35 7.08 -16.54
N LEU A 49 -16.07 6.87 -15.44
CA LEU A 49 -17.40 7.48 -15.24
C LEU A 49 -17.37 9.02 -15.33
N LEU A 50 -16.31 9.65 -14.82
CA LEU A 50 -16.14 11.11 -14.89
C LEU A 50 -15.85 11.62 -16.30
N THR A 51 -15.13 10.86 -17.12
CA THR A 51 -14.63 11.31 -18.44
C THR A 51 -15.46 10.80 -19.62
N LEU A 52 -16.16 9.68 -19.46
CA LEU A 52 -16.92 9.01 -20.52
C LEU A 52 -18.04 9.90 -21.10
N PRO A 53 -18.88 10.60 -20.30
CA PRO A 53 -19.96 11.42 -20.86
C PRO A 53 -19.46 12.50 -21.82
N SER A 54 -18.39 13.20 -21.46
CA SER A 54 -17.79 14.23 -22.31
C SER A 54 -17.10 13.66 -23.54
N PHE A 55 -16.46 12.50 -23.39
CA PHE A 55 -15.88 11.79 -24.52
C PHE A 55 -16.95 11.39 -25.54
N LEU A 56 -18.07 10.82 -25.10
CA LEU A 56 -19.19 10.44 -25.97
C LEU A 56 -19.87 11.66 -26.61
N SER A 57 -20.06 12.74 -25.85
CA SER A 57 -20.74 13.94 -26.34
C SER A 57 -19.90 14.76 -27.32
N SER A 58 -18.58 14.84 -27.11
CA SER A 58 -17.73 15.78 -27.82
C SER A 58 -16.58 15.16 -28.61
N GLN A 59 -16.39 13.84 -28.52
CA GLN A 59 -15.31 13.06 -29.17
C GLN A 59 -13.92 13.68 -29.01
N ARG A 60 -13.67 14.34 -27.87
CA ARG A 60 -12.42 15.07 -27.65
C ARG A 60 -11.31 14.12 -27.24
N LYS A 61 -10.26 14.08 -28.07
CA LYS A 61 -9.00 13.40 -27.77
C LYS A 61 -8.36 13.89 -26.46
N GLN A 62 -8.59 15.14 -26.07
CA GLN A 62 -8.06 15.74 -24.83
C GLN A 62 -8.58 15.02 -23.57
N THR A 63 -9.85 14.61 -23.54
CA THR A 63 -10.43 13.86 -22.42
C THR A 63 -9.79 12.48 -22.29
N LEU A 64 -9.47 11.82 -23.41
CA LEU A 64 -8.70 10.58 -23.40
C LEU A 64 -7.29 10.80 -22.83
N TRP A 65 -6.61 11.87 -23.22
CA TRP A 65 -5.29 12.20 -22.66
C TRP A 65 -5.33 12.48 -21.16
N LEU A 66 -6.38 13.13 -20.65
CA LEU A 66 -6.58 13.33 -19.22
C LEU A 66 -6.76 11.99 -18.49
N PHE A 67 -7.62 11.11 -19.02
CA PHE A 67 -7.81 9.77 -18.46
C PHE A 67 -6.51 8.98 -18.44
N LEU A 68 -5.77 8.92 -19.55
CA LEU A 68 -4.50 8.20 -19.63
C LEU A 68 -3.44 8.76 -18.67
N SER A 69 -3.36 10.09 -18.55
CA SER A 69 -2.43 10.75 -17.63
C SER A 69 -2.76 10.42 -16.18
N PHE A 70 -4.05 10.42 -15.83
CA PHE A 70 -4.53 10.01 -14.52
C PHE A 70 -4.22 8.54 -14.24
N SER A 71 -4.50 7.62 -15.18
CA SER A 71 -4.18 6.19 -15.04
C SER A 71 -2.69 5.95 -14.88
N PHE A 72 -1.86 6.65 -15.64
CA PHE A 72 -0.41 6.59 -15.49
C PHE A 72 0.03 7.10 -14.11
N GLY A 73 -0.51 8.23 -13.66
CA GLY A 73 -0.28 8.76 -12.32
C GLY A 73 -0.63 7.73 -11.23
N LEU A 74 -1.80 7.09 -11.30
CA LEU A 74 -2.16 6.02 -10.38
C LEU A 74 -1.14 4.88 -10.42
N PHE A 75 -0.72 4.44 -11.60
CA PHE A 75 0.26 3.38 -11.75
C PHE A 75 1.60 3.74 -11.07
N THR A 76 2.04 5.00 -11.14
CA THR A 76 3.25 5.43 -10.41
C THR A 76 3.13 5.28 -8.89
N LEU A 77 1.91 5.36 -8.33
CA LEU A 77 1.70 5.08 -6.91
C LEU A 77 2.08 3.65 -6.56
N HIS A 78 2.05 2.68 -7.50
CA HIS A 78 2.52 1.33 -7.21
C HIS A 78 3.96 1.34 -6.69
N PHE A 79 4.84 2.12 -7.32
CA PHE A 79 6.27 2.10 -7.05
C PHE A 79 6.68 3.11 -5.99
N LEU A 80 5.96 4.22 -5.88
CA LEU A 80 6.33 5.30 -4.99
C LEU A 80 5.86 5.00 -3.56
N ALA A 81 6.81 4.87 -2.63
CA ALA A 81 6.49 4.81 -1.21
C ALA A 81 6.25 6.23 -0.68
N VAL A 82 4.98 6.59 -0.47
CA VAL A 82 4.59 7.88 0.13
C VAL A 82 4.77 7.84 1.66
N SER A 83 4.50 6.68 2.26
CA SER A 83 4.54 6.43 3.70
C SER A 83 5.32 5.14 4.00
N PRO A 84 5.73 4.91 5.27
CA PRO A 84 6.43 3.69 5.66
C PRO A 84 5.53 2.44 5.67
N VAL A 85 4.20 2.61 5.62
CA VAL A 85 3.20 1.52 5.56
C VAL A 85 3.42 0.63 4.34
N LYS A 86 3.67 1.21 3.16
CA LYS A 86 3.85 0.45 1.93
C LYS A 86 5.06 -0.50 1.95
N PRO A 87 6.29 -0.05 2.28
CA PRO A 87 7.41 -0.98 2.44
C PRO A 87 7.18 -1.98 3.58
N PHE A 88 6.41 -1.62 4.62
CA PHE A 88 6.04 -2.53 5.70
C PHE A 88 5.12 -3.67 5.24
N MET A 89 4.07 -3.35 4.48
CA MET A 89 3.19 -4.34 3.89
C MET A 89 3.88 -5.22 2.84
N ARG A 90 4.84 -4.67 2.08
CA ARG A 90 5.68 -5.47 1.16
C ARG A 90 6.56 -6.44 1.92
N PHE A 91 7.24 -5.96 2.97
CA PHE A 91 8.03 -6.81 3.84
C PHE A 91 7.19 -7.96 4.40
N HIS A 92 5.97 -7.70 4.88
CA HIS A 92 5.05 -8.74 5.31
C HIS A 92 4.75 -9.78 4.21
N ARG A 93 4.39 -9.33 3.00
CA ARG A 93 4.06 -10.24 1.87
C ARG A 93 5.25 -11.07 1.40
N ASP A 94 6.45 -10.53 1.51
CA ASP A 94 7.67 -11.20 1.03
C ASP A 94 8.16 -12.26 2.04
N ILE A 95 7.69 -12.25 3.29
CA ILE A 95 8.01 -13.30 4.27
C ILE A 95 7.25 -14.58 3.94
N GLY A 96 8.00 -15.64 3.67
CA GLY A 96 7.46 -16.98 3.43
C GLY A 96 7.82 -17.97 4.52
N ASN A 97 6.99 -19.01 4.67
CA ASN A 97 7.27 -20.14 5.53
C ASN A 97 8.58 -20.84 5.11
N GLY A 98 9.36 -21.29 6.10
CA GLY A 98 10.65 -21.94 5.92
C GLY A 98 11.85 -20.98 5.85
N MET A 99 11.64 -19.67 5.67
CA MET A 99 12.74 -18.69 5.65
C MET A 99 13.55 -18.72 6.94
N ALA A 100 14.87 -18.62 6.83
CA ALA A 100 15.74 -18.57 8.01
C ALA A 100 15.63 -17.21 8.70
N THR A 101 15.88 -17.17 10.01
CA THR A 101 15.89 -15.91 10.79
C THR A 101 16.80 -14.83 10.18
N GLN A 102 17.97 -15.22 9.65
CA GLN A 102 18.89 -14.30 8.99
C GLN A 102 18.35 -13.76 7.66
N GLU A 103 17.61 -14.57 6.91
CA GLU A 103 16.97 -14.15 5.65
C GLU A 103 15.88 -13.12 5.92
N VAL A 104 15.07 -13.31 6.97
CA VAL A 104 14.05 -12.34 7.38
C VAL A 104 14.70 -11.00 7.79
N GLN A 105 15.80 -11.04 8.53
CA GLN A 105 16.53 -9.82 8.93
C GLN A 105 17.17 -9.11 7.73
N HIS A 106 17.70 -9.88 6.78
CA HIS A 106 18.21 -9.33 5.53
C HIS A 106 17.08 -8.66 4.72
N LEU A 107 15.94 -9.34 4.55
CA LEU A 107 14.76 -8.80 3.86
C LEU A 107 14.23 -7.53 4.53
N PHE A 108 14.23 -7.49 5.87
CA PHE A 108 13.89 -6.30 6.64
C PHE A 108 14.83 -5.14 6.30
N SER A 109 16.15 -5.39 6.27
CA SER A 109 17.14 -4.35 5.94
C SER A 109 17.05 -3.83 4.50
N GLN A 110 16.52 -4.64 3.57
CA GLN A 110 16.26 -4.21 2.19
C GLN A 110 15.05 -3.26 2.10
N HIS A 111 13.99 -3.54 2.87
CA HIS A 111 12.78 -2.71 2.91
C HIS A 111 12.97 -1.44 3.75
N PHE A 112 13.74 -1.55 4.83
CA PHE A 112 14.05 -0.48 5.78
C PHE A 112 15.56 -0.40 5.99
N PRO A 113 16.33 0.17 5.05
CA PRO A 113 17.76 0.39 5.25
C PRO A 113 17.99 1.42 6.37
N LYS A 114 19.11 1.31 7.09
CA LYS A 114 19.45 2.20 8.23
C LYS A 114 19.49 3.68 7.83
N ASP A 115 20.02 3.96 6.65
CA ASP A 115 20.11 5.31 6.06
C ASP A 115 18.99 5.56 5.03
N GLY A 116 17.87 4.84 5.17
CA GLY A 116 16.71 4.95 4.30
C GLY A 116 15.90 6.22 4.51
N ARG A 117 14.97 6.46 3.58
CA ARG A 117 14.01 7.58 3.69
C ARG A 117 13.10 7.46 4.91
N PHE A 118 12.75 6.24 5.31
CA PHE A 118 11.87 5.97 6.44
C PHE A 118 12.66 5.44 7.62
N ARG A 119 12.23 5.84 8.82
CA ARG A 119 12.75 5.27 10.06
C ARG A 119 12.50 3.77 10.10
N GLN A 120 13.48 3.01 10.59
CA GLN A 120 13.31 1.58 10.77
C GLN A 120 12.22 1.27 11.83
N PRO A 121 11.32 0.33 11.56
CA PRO A 121 10.41 -0.23 12.56
C PRO A 121 11.17 -0.73 13.78
N ARG A 122 10.55 -0.61 14.96
CA ARG A 122 11.13 -1.15 16.19
C ARG A 122 11.02 -2.67 16.16
N LEU A 123 12.16 -3.35 16.30
CA LEU A 123 12.22 -4.79 16.47
C LEU A 123 12.17 -5.15 17.97
N SER A 124 11.28 -6.06 18.34
CA SER A 124 11.22 -6.68 19.67
C SER A 124 11.18 -8.20 19.55
N LEU A 125 11.80 -8.88 20.51
CA LEU A 125 11.73 -10.33 20.66
C LEU A 125 10.50 -10.69 21.49
N GLY A 126 9.80 -11.74 21.07
CA GLY A 126 8.69 -12.31 21.81
C GLY A 126 8.78 -13.82 21.93
N VAL A 127 7.90 -14.37 22.76
CA VAL A 127 7.65 -15.81 22.85
C VAL A 127 6.75 -16.24 21.69
N GLY A 128 6.96 -17.47 21.19
CA GLY A 128 6.24 -18.04 20.04
C GLY A 128 4.78 -18.39 20.30
N ILE A 129 4.03 -17.49 20.94
CA ILE A 129 2.61 -17.62 21.23
C ILE A 129 1.86 -16.82 20.17
N PRO A 130 1.11 -17.47 19.27
CA PRO A 130 0.24 -16.77 18.32
C PRO A 130 -0.83 -15.94 19.04
N PHE A 131 -1.19 -14.78 18.50
CA PHE A 131 -2.12 -13.85 19.15
C PHE A 131 -3.56 -14.39 19.20
N ASP A 132 -4.04 -15.06 18.16
CA ASP A 132 -5.27 -15.89 18.17
C ASP A 132 -5.31 -16.76 16.90
N ALA A 133 -5.80 -18.01 16.99
CA ALA A 133 -6.02 -18.89 15.83
C ALA A 133 -7.13 -18.39 14.88
N ARG A 134 -7.83 -17.31 15.26
CA ARG A 134 -8.91 -16.69 14.47
C ARG A 134 -8.42 -15.65 13.47
N TYR A 135 -7.21 -15.11 13.62
CA TYR A 135 -6.65 -14.09 12.74
C TYR A 135 -5.66 -14.71 11.75
N GLY A 136 -6.19 -15.47 10.78
CA GLY A 136 -5.51 -15.76 9.51
C GLY A 136 -4.09 -16.32 9.61
N THR A 137 -3.71 -16.98 10.70
CA THR A 137 -2.37 -17.51 10.88
C THR A 137 -2.21 -18.73 9.99
N ASP A 138 -1.51 -18.57 8.86
CA ASP A 138 -0.85 -19.65 8.11
C ASP A 138 0.35 -20.20 8.91
N VAL A 139 0.13 -20.45 10.21
CA VAL A 139 1.11 -20.99 11.13
C VAL A 139 1.11 -22.51 10.95
N THR A 140 2.13 -23.02 10.27
CA THR A 140 2.23 -24.44 9.90
C THR A 140 2.72 -25.31 11.06
N ASP A 141 3.26 -24.70 12.13
CA ASP A 141 3.85 -25.43 13.25
C ASP A 141 3.84 -24.58 14.54
N THR A 142 3.94 -25.23 15.71
CA THR A 142 3.99 -24.56 17.02
C THR A 142 5.26 -23.72 17.15
N PRO A 143 5.16 -22.39 17.22
CA PRO A 143 6.35 -21.54 17.29
C PRO A 143 6.99 -21.61 18.68
N THR A 144 8.30 -21.39 18.72
CA THR A 144 9.07 -21.27 19.97
C THR A 144 9.52 -19.84 20.22
N GLN A 145 9.58 -19.01 19.18
CA GLN A 145 10.06 -17.63 19.21
C GLN A 145 9.27 -16.77 18.24
N SER A 146 9.19 -15.47 18.49
CA SER A 146 8.65 -14.50 17.54
C SER A 146 9.54 -13.25 17.45
N PHE A 147 9.48 -12.59 16.29
CA PHE A 147 9.94 -11.22 16.10
C PHE A 147 8.73 -10.32 15.88
N HIS A 148 8.68 -9.22 16.61
CA HIS A 148 7.67 -8.19 16.45
C HIS A 148 8.33 -6.96 15.82
N TYR A 149 7.87 -6.59 14.63
CA TYR A 149 8.22 -5.35 13.96
C TYR A 149 7.06 -4.38 14.17
N ILE A 150 7.35 -3.21 14.74
CA ILE A 150 6.33 -2.22 15.08
C ILE A 150 6.65 -0.94 14.31
N LEU A 151 5.75 -0.57 13.40
CA LEU A 151 5.80 0.66 12.64
C LEU A 151 5.38 1.83 13.54
N ASP A 152 6.38 2.56 14.02
CA ASP A 152 6.32 3.81 14.81
C ASP A 152 5.12 4.00 15.77
N PRO A 153 5.24 3.56 17.04
CA PRO A 153 4.23 3.82 18.07
C PRO A 153 4.27 5.25 18.66
N ALA A 154 5.20 6.11 18.24
CA ALA A 154 5.43 7.43 18.84
C ALA A 154 4.94 8.60 17.98
N ASP A 155 4.73 8.41 16.68
CA ASP A 155 4.39 9.50 15.75
C ASP A 155 2.88 9.84 15.74
N GLY A 156 2.00 9.04 16.36
CA GLY A 156 0.56 9.31 16.54
C GLY A 156 -0.26 9.56 15.27
N ARG A 157 0.40 9.61 14.10
CA ARG A 157 -0.15 9.89 12.76
C ARG A 157 -0.29 8.63 11.92
N PHE A 158 0.43 7.57 12.28
CA PHE A 158 0.32 6.26 11.68
C PHE A 158 -0.17 5.31 12.77
N ASN A 159 -1.36 4.76 12.56
CA ASN A 159 -1.88 3.63 13.34
C ASN A 159 -0.74 2.61 13.49
N SER A 160 -0.49 2.12 14.72
CA SER A 160 0.68 1.29 14.98
C SER A 160 0.55 -0.05 14.27
N GLU A 161 1.13 -0.17 13.07
CA GLU A 161 1.14 -1.44 12.33
C GLU A 161 2.13 -2.38 12.99
N THR A 162 1.66 -3.58 13.32
CA THR A 162 2.48 -4.61 13.94
C THR A 162 2.53 -5.83 13.06
N LEU A 163 3.75 -6.27 12.72
CA LEU A 163 4.01 -7.53 12.05
C LEU A 163 4.72 -8.46 13.03
N THR A 164 4.09 -9.60 13.32
CA THR A 164 4.69 -10.68 14.10
C THR A 164 5.13 -11.78 13.16
N VAL A 165 6.38 -12.21 13.28
CA VAL A 165 6.94 -13.34 12.52
C VAL A 165 7.26 -14.44 13.50
N TYR A 166 6.68 -15.61 13.29
CA TYR A 166 6.79 -16.76 14.17
C TYR A 166 7.87 -17.72 13.68
N PHE A 167 8.68 -18.23 14.60
CA PHE A 167 9.81 -19.10 14.30
C PHE A 167 9.75 -20.41 15.09
N LYS A 168 10.19 -21.49 14.44
CA LYS A 168 10.54 -22.77 15.07
C LYS A 168 11.87 -23.24 14.49
N ASN A 169 12.81 -23.65 15.35
CA ASN A 169 14.14 -24.11 14.93
C ASN A 169 14.86 -23.12 13.98
N GLY A 170 14.70 -21.80 14.22
CA GLY A 170 15.32 -20.75 13.41
C GLY A 170 14.70 -20.53 12.03
N ARG A 171 13.52 -21.12 11.75
CA ARG A 171 12.79 -20.95 10.49
C ARG A 171 11.40 -20.39 10.71
N VAL A 172 10.93 -19.58 9.77
CA VAL A 172 9.57 -19.01 9.78
C VAL A 172 8.56 -20.13 9.67
N VAL A 173 7.60 -20.15 10.59
CA VAL A 173 6.46 -21.07 10.56
C VAL A 173 5.14 -20.36 10.31
N GLY A 174 5.14 -19.03 10.34
CA GLY A 174 4.01 -18.18 9.99
C GLY A 174 4.31 -16.71 10.28
N ASN A 175 3.41 -15.83 9.86
CA ASN A 175 3.43 -14.43 10.22
C ASN A 175 2.01 -13.92 10.45
N GLU A 176 1.89 -12.76 11.08
CA GLU A 176 0.62 -12.12 11.39
C GLU A 176 0.79 -10.62 11.30
N TYR A 177 -0.19 -9.97 10.66
CA TYR A 177 -0.21 -8.53 10.46
C TYR A 177 -1.44 -7.92 11.13
N LEU A 178 -1.21 -6.93 11.98
CA LEU A 178 -2.24 -6.17 12.67
C LEU A 178 -2.10 -4.70 12.27
N SER A 179 -3.12 -4.19 11.59
CA SER A 179 -3.34 -2.75 11.44
C SER A 179 -4.20 -2.27 12.61
N ASP A 180 -3.77 -1.21 13.28
CA ASP A 180 -4.61 -0.43 14.18
C ASP A 180 -5.65 0.40 13.39
#